data_AF-A0A9E3EX84-F1
#
_entry.id   AF-A0A9E3EX84-F1
#
_cell.length_a   1.000
_cell.length_b   1.000
_cell.length_c   1.000
_cell.angle_alpha   90.00
_cell.angle_beta   90.00
_cell.angle_gamma   90.00
#
_symmetry.space_group_name_H-M   'P 1'
#
loop_
_entity.id
_entity.type
_entity.pdbx_description
1 polymer ?
#
loop_
_entity_poly.entity_id
_entity_poly.type
_entity_poly.pdbx_seq_one_letter_code
_entity_poly.pdbx_strand_id
1 'polypeptide(L)'
;LRMIQADAESPFAEPICHVHYLDLISDPVSTVESVYSHFGLTLTQDVEGRIARLVAARPDGGYGQHSYRFEDHGLDAGDERDRFRGYMIHFGIEPEAARVRPASARSVAGPLRSARTGAG
;
A
#
# COMPACT_ATOMS: atom_id res chain seq x y z
N LEU A 1 18.83 1.24 -6.64
CA LEU A 1 17.41 1.66 -6.48
C LEU A 1 17.36 3.17 -6.46
N ARG A 2 16.63 3.82 -7.38
CA ARG A 2 16.66 5.30 -7.52
C ARG A 2 16.26 6.06 -6.26
N MET A 3 15.42 5.48 -5.39
CA MET A 3 15.00 6.12 -4.14
C MET A 3 16.12 6.23 -3.10
N ILE A 4 16.94 5.19 -2.91
CA ILE A 4 18.10 5.24 -2.01
C ILE A 4 19.09 6.32 -2.47
N GLN A 5 19.31 6.40 -3.79
CA GLN A 5 20.18 7.42 -4.35
C GLN A 5 19.60 8.83 -4.14
N ALA A 6 18.31 9.02 -4.38
CA ALA A 6 17.64 10.30 -4.16
C ALA A 6 17.67 10.75 -2.69
N ASP A 7 17.55 9.81 -1.75
CA ASP A 7 17.69 10.06 -0.32
C ASP A 7 19.11 10.47 0.07
N ALA A 8 20.13 9.77 -0.46
CA ALA A 8 21.54 10.04 -0.17
C ALA A 8 22.08 11.34 -0.82
N GLU A 9 21.60 11.68 -2.02
CA GLU A 9 22.10 12.82 -2.80
C GLU A 9 21.21 14.08 -2.67
N SER A 10 20.01 13.95 -2.08
CA SER A 10 18.88 14.89 -2.08
C SER A 10 19.15 16.26 -2.72
N PRO A 11 18.88 16.43 -4.03
CA PRO A 11 19.05 17.70 -4.74
C PRO A 11 17.90 18.69 -4.48
N PHE A 12 16.96 18.34 -3.59
CA PHE A 12 15.75 19.10 -3.34
C PHE A 12 16.01 20.23 -2.33
N ALA A 13 15.34 21.36 -2.54
CA ALA A 13 15.41 22.51 -1.64
C ALA A 13 14.83 22.20 -0.24
N GLU A 14 13.85 21.30 -0.19
CA GLU A 14 13.28 20.73 1.04
C GLU A 14 13.58 19.22 1.08
N PRO A 15 13.93 18.66 2.25
CA PRO A 15 14.25 17.24 2.37
C PRO A 15 13.05 16.35 2.04
N ILE A 16 13.31 15.15 1.51
CA ILE A 16 12.27 14.16 1.18
C ILE A 16 11.59 13.67 2.46
N CYS A 17 10.27 13.61 2.47
CA CYS A 17 9.49 12.99 3.55
C CYS A 17 9.14 11.55 3.17
N HIS A 18 9.67 10.57 3.90
CA HIS A 18 9.33 9.16 3.72
C HIS A 18 8.17 8.80 4.66
N VAL A 19 7.09 8.27 4.10
CA VAL A 19 5.92 7.81 4.86
C VAL A 19 5.81 6.30 4.72
N HIS A 20 5.81 5.60 5.86
CA HIS A 20 5.55 4.17 5.88
C HIS A 20 4.06 3.90 5.65
N TYR A 21 3.78 2.96 4.74
CA TYR A 21 2.40 2.58 4.44
C TYR A 21 1.65 2.08 5.69
N LEU A 22 2.30 1.26 6.53
CA LEU A 22 1.68 0.72 7.75
C LEU A 22 1.30 1.83 8.75
N ASP A 23 2.13 2.86 8.89
CA ASP A 23 1.81 4.01 9.75
C ASP A 23 0.60 4.76 9.18
N LEU A 24 0.61 5.01 7.86
CA LEU A 24 -0.48 5.70 7.17
C LEU A 24 -1.83 4.99 7.34
N ILE A 25 -1.88 3.66 7.25
CA ILE A 25 -3.15 2.93 7.39
C ILE A 25 -3.55 2.70 8.86
N SER A 26 -2.58 2.68 9.78
CA SER A 26 -2.86 2.42 11.21
C SER A 26 -3.30 3.69 11.93
N ASP A 27 -2.65 4.82 11.62
CA ASP A 27 -3.00 6.14 12.13
C ASP A 27 -2.78 7.22 11.05
N PRO A 28 -3.77 7.40 10.15
CA PRO A 28 -3.66 8.38 9.08
C PRO A 28 -3.55 9.82 9.58
N VAL A 29 -4.15 10.15 10.73
CA VAL A 29 -4.16 11.53 11.25
C VAL A 29 -2.77 11.88 11.76
N SER A 30 -2.19 11.03 12.60
CA SER A 30 -0.81 11.22 13.10
C SER A 30 0.20 11.22 11.95
N THR A 31 0.00 10.37 10.94
CA THR A 31 0.86 10.34 9.76
C THR A 31 0.81 11.65 8.96
N VAL A 32 -0.37 12.26 8.79
CA VAL A 32 -0.46 13.56 8.10
C VAL A 32 0.17 14.67 8.95
N GLU A 33 0.01 14.64 10.26
CA GLU A 33 0.67 15.58 11.17
C GLU A 33 2.21 15.52 11.05
N SER A 34 2.80 14.33 10.98
CA SER A 34 4.24 14.17 10.82
C SER A 34 4.76 14.73 9.48
N VAL A 35 3.98 14.57 8.40
CA VAL A 35 4.27 15.18 7.10
C VAL A 35 4.27 16.70 7.18
N TYR A 36 3.28 17.31 7.85
CA TYR A 36 3.24 18.75 8.05
C TYR A 36 4.45 19.23 8.86
N SER A 37 4.77 18.54 9.95
CA SER A 37 5.94 18.86 10.78
C SER A 37 7.25 18.77 10.01
N HIS A 38 7.39 17.79 9.11
CA HIS A 38 8.61 17.61 8.29
C HIS A 38 8.89 18.83 7.42
N PHE A 39 7.86 19.45 6.86
CA PHE A 39 7.98 20.66 6.03
C PHE A 39 7.87 21.97 6.83
N GLY A 40 7.85 21.90 8.16
CA GLY A 40 7.70 23.09 9.02
C GLY A 40 6.34 23.79 8.89
N LEU A 41 5.31 23.04 8.48
CA LEU A 41 3.93 23.51 8.33
C LEU A 41 3.11 23.20 9.58
N THR A 42 2.16 24.06 9.89
CA THR A 42 1.22 23.84 11.00
C THR A 42 -0.05 23.17 10.49
N LEU A 43 -0.37 21.98 11.04
CA LEU A 43 -1.68 21.37 10.85
C LEU A 43 -2.70 22.04 11.77
N THR A 44 -3.72 22.68 11.20
CA THR A 44 -4.75 23.33 12.01
C THR A 44 -5.82 22.34 12.44
N GLN A 45 -6.47 22.60 13.58
CA GLN A 45 -7.51 21.74 14.13
C GLN A 45 -8.71 21.57 13.17
N ASP A 46 -9.03 22.57 12.35
CA ASP A 46 -10.09 22.45 11.33
C ASP A 46 -9.70 21.44 10.23
N VAL A 47 -8.45 21.48 9.77
CA VAL A 47 -7.96 20.57 8.73
C VAL A 47 -7.84 19.15 9.29
N GLU A 48 -7.30 19.00 10.50
CA GLU A 48 -7.24 17.72 11.22
C GLU A 48 -8.64 17.10 11.34
N GLY A 49 -9.64 17.87 11.77
CA GLY A 49 -11.02 17.41 11.89
C GLY A 49 -11.65 16.99 10.55
N ARG A 50 -11.27 17.63 9.43
CA ARG A 50 -11.70 17.20 8.08
C ARG A 50 -11.05 15.89 7.67
N ILE A 51 -9.75 15.72 7.94
CA ILE A 51 -9.03 14.48 7.66
C ILE A 51 -9.65 13.33 8.45
N ALA A 52 -9.87 13.51 9.76
CA ALA A 52 -10.49 12.50 10.61
C ALA A 52 -11.87 12.05 10.10
N ARG A 53 -12.70 13.00 9.63
CA ARG A 53 -14.00 12.69 9.02
C ARG A 53 -13.86 11.91 7.70
N LEU A 54 -12.88 12.26 6.86
CA LEU A 54 -12.62 11.57 5.60
C LEU A 54 -12.20 10.11 5.85
N VAL A 55 -11.30 9.90 6.81
CA VAL A 55 -10.84 8.56 7.22
C VAL A 55 -12.02 7.74 7.76
N ALA A 56 -12.83 8.31 8.65
CA ALA A 56 -14.00 7.64 9.22
C ALA A 56 -15.04 7.25 8.15
N ALA A 57 -15.19 8.05 7.10
CA ALA A 57 -16.11 7.76 5.99
C ALA A 57 -15.60 6.66 5.05
N ARG A 58 -14.29 6.38 5.04
CA ARG A 58 -13.64 5.40 4.15
C ARG A 58 -12.55 4.63 4.91
N PRO A 59 -12.93 3.77 5.87
CA PRO A 59 -11.96 3.10 6.75
C PRO A 59 -10.97 2.19 6.00
N ASP A 60 -11.35 1.64 4.84
CA ASP A 60 -10.47 0.83 3.99
C ASP A 60 -9.74 1.66 2.89
N GLY A 61 -9.75 2.98 3.00
CA GLY A 61 -9.21 3.89 1.97
C GLY A 61 -9.99 3.90 0.65
N GLY A 62 -11.09 3.15 0.56
CA GLY A 62 -11.88 2.97 -0.66
C GLY A 62 -11.29 1.98 -1.66
N TYR A 63 -10.23 1.25 -1.30
CA TYR A 63 -9.65 0.20 -2.12
C TYR A 63 -10.25 -1.15 -1.73
N GLY A 64 -10.72 -1.92 -2.72
CA GLY A 64 -11.17 -3.29 -2.48
C GLY A 64 -10.02 -4.18 -2.01
N GLN A 65 -10.32 -5.21 -1.22
CA GLN A 65 -9.29 -6.17 -0.78
C GLN A 65 -8.86 -7.06 -1.95
N HIS A 66 -7.83 -6.61 -2.69
CA HIS A 66 -7.15 -7.43 -3.68
C HIS A 66 -6.03 -8.22 -3.01
N SER A 67 -6.21 -9.55 -2.96
CA SER A 67 -5.20 -10.48 -2.47
C SER A 67 -4.33 -10.91 -3.64
N TYR A 68 -3.12 -10.37 -3.73
CA TYR A 68 -2.11 -10.82 -4.69
C TYR A 68 -1.23 -11.87 -4.04
N ARG A 69 -0.98 -12.98 -4.74
CA ARG A 69 0.00 -13.99 -4.34
C ARG A 69 1.19 -13.91 -5.29
N PHE A 70 2.40 -14.04 -4.77
CA PHE A 70 3.62 -14.00 -5.59
C PHE A 70 3.60 -15.12 -6.64
N GLU A 71 3.08 -16.28 -6.26
CA GLU A 71 3.01 -17.48 -7.09
C GLU A 71 2.08 -17.31 -8.30
N ASP A 72 1.05 -16.46 -8.21
CA ASP A 72 0.14 -16.17 -9.32
C ASP A 72 0.86 -15.48 -10.50
N HIS A 73 2.06 -14.95 -10.24
CA HIS A 73 2.90 -14.27 -11.22
C HIS A 73 4.24 -14.97 -11.45
N GLY A 74 4.40 -16.20 -10.93
CA GLY A 74 5.65 -16.96 -11.04
C GLY A 74 6.81 -16.39 -10.22
N LEU A 75 6.51 -15.65 -9.15
CA LEU A 75 7.51 -15.07 -8.25
C LEU A 75 7.59 -15.88 -6.95
N ASP A 76 8.79 -15.93 -6.37
CA ASP A 76 9.01 -16.46 -5.02
C ASP A 76 9.13 -15.31 -4.02
N ALA A 77 8.39 -15.42 -2.90
CA ALA A 77 8.34 -14.35 -1.91
C ALA A 77 9.65 -14.22 -1.11
N GLY A 78 10.45 -15.27 -0.99
CA GLY A 78 11.77 -15.23 -0.36
C GLY A 78 12.79 -14.55 -1.26
N ASP A 79 12.83 -14.95 -2.53
CA ASP A 79 13.73 -14.36 -3.53
C ASP A 79 13.50 -12.84 -3.68
N GLU A 80 12.22 -12.41 -3.75
CA GLU A 80 11.92 -10.98 -3.81
C GLU A 80 12.29 -10.26 -2.50
N ARG A 81 12.08 -10.87 -1.32
CA ARG A 81 12.55 -10.26 -0.05
C ARG A 81 14.05 -10.07 -0.03
N ASP A 82 14.82 -11.06 -0.47
CA ASP A 82 16.28 -10.96 -0.53
C ASP A 82 16.73 -9.90 -1.54
N ARG A 83 16.06 -9.84 -2.69
CA ARG A 83 16.30 -8.80 -3.70
C ARG A 83 16.05 -7.38 -3.17
N PHE A 84 15.01 -7.19 -2.34
CA PHE A 84 14.67 -5.89 -1.75
C PHE A 84 15.30 -5.63 -0.38
N ARG A 85 16.07 -6.57 0.18
CA ARG A 85 16.66 -6.47 1.53
C ARG A 85 17.42 -5.17 1.77
N GLY A 86 18.25 -4.74 0.82
CA GLY A 86 18.99 -3.48 0.94
C GLY A 86 18.08 -2.25 1.04
N TYR A 87 16.97 -2.24 0.31
CA TYR A 87 15.96 -1.19 0.38
C TYR A 87 15.24 -1.18 1.73
N MET A 88 14.85 -2.36 2.18
CA MET A 88 14.13 -2.53 3.44
C MET A 88 14.99 -2.09 4.63
N ILE A 89 16.28 -2.45 4.63
CA ILE A 89 17.23 -1.99 5.66
C ILE A 89 17.40 -0.48 5.60
N HIS A 90 17.60 0.10 4.40
CA HIS A 90 17.82 1.54 4.24
C HIS A 90 16.65 2.37 4.78
N PHE A 91 15.42 1.95 4.51
CA PHE A 91 14.21 2.67 4.90
C PHE A 91 13.51 2.09 6.14
N GLY A 92 14.09 1.09 6.84
CA GLY A 92 13.44 0.47 8.01
C GLY A 92 12.08 -0.18 7.70
N ILE A 93 11.91 -0.78 6.51
CA ILE A 93 10.64 -1.39 6.11
C ILE A 93 10.54 -2.79 6.68
N GLU A 94 9.60 -2.97 7.59
CA GLU A 94 9.22 -4.29 8.09
C GLU A 94 8.39 -5.03 7.03
N PRO A 95 8.66 -6.33 6.80
CA PRO A 95 7.80 -7.12 5.94
C PRO A 95 6.39 -7.17 6.54
N GLU A 96 5.39 -6.82 5.74
CA GLU A 96 4.00 -7.02 6.17
C GLU A 96 3.82 -8.52 6.48
N ALA A 97 3.42 -8.81 7.71
CA ALA A 97 2.99 -10.15 8.07
C ALA A 97 1.82 -10.47 7.15
N ALA A 98 1.96 -11.51 6.32
CA ALA A 98 0.87 -11.96 5.48
C ALA A 98 -0.36 -12.10 6.39
N ARG A 99 -1.37 -11.24 6.20
CA ARG A 99 -2.66 -11.47 6.84
C ARG A 99 -3.08 -12.85 6.36
N VAL A 100 -2.96 -13.85 7.22
CA VAL A 100 -3.36 -15.22 6.89
C VAL A 100 -4.86 -15.17 6.70
N ARG A 101 -5.29 -15.01 5.44
CA ARG A 101 -6.68 -15.22 5.07
C ARG A 101 -6.89 -16.74 5.15
N PRO A 102 -7.89 -17.23 5.91
CA PRO A 102 -8.30 -18.63 5.74
C PRO A 102 -8.65 -18.82 4.28
N ALA A 103 -8.24 -19.96 3.71
CA ALA A 103 -8.44 -20.29 2.30
C ALA A 103 -9.94 -20.18 1.94
N SER A 104 -10.37 -19.02 1.46
CA SER A 104 -11.73 -18.85 0.95
C SER A 104 -11.81 -19.62 -0.37
N ALA A 105 -12.70 -20.60 -0.39
CA ALA A 105 -12.90 -21.58 -1.44
C ALA A 105 -12.76 -21.02 -2.86
N ARG A 106 -12.03 -21.79 -3.68
CA ARG A 106 -12.06 -21.78 -5.14
C ARG A 106 -13.50 -21.51 -5.65
N SER A 107 -13.77 -20.31 -6.15
CA SER A 107 -14.87 -20.13 -7.09
C SER A 107 -14.33 -20.49 -8.46
N VAL A 108 -14.52 -21.75 -8.85
CA VAL A 108 -14.32 -22.18 -10.24
C VAL A 108 -15.46 -21.56 -11.02
N ALA A 109 -15.15 -20.57 -11.86
CA ALA A 109 -16.11 -19.99 -12.79
C ALA A 109 -16.72 -21.11 -13.65
N GLY A 110 -18.04 -21.29 -13.53
CA GLY A 110 -18.81 -22.23 -14.33
C GLY A 110 -18.74 -21.88 -15.83
N PRO A 111 -18.95 -22.88 -16.72
CA PRO A 111 -18.63 -22.72 -18.13
C PRO A 111 -19.53 -21.68 -18.81
N LEU A 112 -18.89 -20.84 -19.63
CA LEU A 112 -19.54 -19.92 -20.56
C LEU A 112 -20.43 -20.73 -21.53
N ARG A 113 -21.74 -20.49 -21.47
CA ARG A 113 -22.73 -21.12 -22.34
C ARG A 113 -22.49 -20.65 -23.78
N SER A 114 -22.04 -21.55 -24.65
CA SER A 114 -21.93 -21.30 -26.08
C SER A 114 -23.30 -21.09 -26.71
N ALA A 115 -23.49 -19.97 -27.39
CA ALA A 115 -24.55 -19.78 -28.36
C ALA A 115 -24.35 -20.78 -29.52
N ARG A 116 -25.43 -21.44 -29.94
CA ARG A 116 -25.54 -21.99 -31.29
C ARG A 116 -26.96 -21.77 -31.83
N THR A 117 -26.94 -21.16 -32.99
CA THR A 117 -27.97 -20.86 -33.98
C THR A 117 -28.60 -22.14 -34.56
N GLY A 118 -29.88 -22.08 -34.98
CA GLY A 118 -30.33 -22.76 -36.20
C GLY A 118 -31.58 -23.67 -36.14
N ALA A 119 -32.58 -23.24 -36.92
CA ALA A 119 -33.48 -24.01 -37.80
C ALA A 119 -34.66 -24.83 -37.22
N GLY A 120 -35.84 -24.52 -37.74
CA GLY A 120 -37.11 -25.23 -37.59
C GLY A 120 -38.25 -24.34 -38.08
#